data_AF-A0A516V1Q3-F1
#
_entry.id   AF-A0A516V1Q3-F1
#
_cell.length_a   1.000
_cell.length_b   1.000
_cell.length_c   1.000
_cell.angle_alpha   90.00
_cell.angle_beta   90.00
_cell.angle_gamma   90.00
#
_symmetry.space_group_name_H-M   'P 1'
#
loop_
_entity.id
_entity.type
_entity.pdbx_description
1 polymer ?
#
loop_
_entity_poly.entity_id
_entity_poly.type
_entity_poly.pdbx_seq_one_letter_code
_entity_poly.pdbx_strand_id
1 'polypeptide(L)'
;MSAYDKGYLFSDLELRNVIDHQRDQIIREIEGLEANRLLNTSEDDLVQYFVEKYTIEPPSLLRDEMTADQRETQVDARYHGNRWIRDESRPVYIPGQQIDIDVPFAGEGDLFKARASTFTMSPPRGKVVGQHLILSFEIPHDMNTDIRPSLDRQLDEIDRHLDWVRKDMSGFNNGIYAVAETAVRKRKERLLANQGRVAALGIPLKVRSHAPQTFAAPTIRKKVAPTLPKASAAPFEPEPTMSVEHYEHVLTVIQNMTQVMERSPSTFATMGEEALRDHYLVQLNGQFEGQATGETFNAGGKTDILLRIDGKNVFIGECKFWKGKKVYQETIDQLLGYSSWRDTKTAILIFNKNKNTSKVLEEIKATSETHEFYKRTLNWKHQSGYRYVMHHPADANRELILTVLVFDIPAVEKTPKAEKTA
;
A
#
# COMPACT_ATOMS: atom_id res chain seq x y z
N MET A 1 3.51 -12.65 -43.93
CA MET A 1 2.54 -13.07 -42.90
C MET A 1 2.31 -14.55 -43.10
N SER A 2 2.74 -15.38 -42.15
CA SER A 2 2.71 -16.85 -42.30
C SER A 2 1.28 -17.37 -42.23
N ALA A 3 0.90 -18.22 -43.18
CA ALA A 3 -0.44 -18.79 -43.36
C ALA A 3 -0.83 -19.86 -42.31
N TYR A 4 -0.23 -19.84 -41.12
CA TYR A 4 -0.41 -20.87 -40.09
C TYR A 4 -0.40 -20.33 -38.65
N ASP A 5 -0.91 -19.13 -38.43
CA ASP A 5 -1.37 -18.80 -37.07
C ASP A 5 -2.70 -19.53 -36.87
N LYS A 6 -2.69 -20.66 -36.15
CA LYS A 6 -3.87 -21.54 -35.99
C LYS A 6 -4.97 -20.89 -35.14
N GLY A 7 -4.76 -19.65 -34.67
CA GLY A 7 -5.74 -18.83 -33.98
C GLY A 7 -6.20 -19.46 -32.66
N TYR A 8 -5.37 -20.28 -32.01
CA TYR A 8 -5.71 -20.88 -30.73
C TYR A 8 -5.45 -19.90 -29.59
N LEU A 9 -6.48 -19.62 -28.82
CA LEU A 9 -6.36 -18.86 -27.58
C LEU A 9 -5.75 -19.76 -26.49
N PHE A 10 -5.16 -19.15 -25.47
CA PHE A 10 -4.64 -19.81 -24.27
C PHE A 10 -3.62 -20.93 -24.55
N SER A 11 -2.74 -20.73 -25.55
CA SER A 11 -1.82 -21.78 -26.01
C SER A 11 -0.37 -21.34 -26.26
N ASP A 12 -0.11 -20.05 -26.50
CA ASP A 12 1.22 -19.58 -26.90
C ASP A 12 2.20 -19.47 -25.73
N LEU A 13 1.70 -19.09 -24.55
CA LEU A 13 2.51 -18.80 -23.37
C LEU A 13 1.94 -19.52 -22.16
N GLU A 14 2.79 -19.88 -21.20
CA GLU A 14 2.32 -20.34 -19.89
C GLU A 14 2.12 -19.16 -18.95
N LEU A 15 0.92 -19.05 -18.35
CA LEU A 15 0.59 -17.96 -17.43
C LEU A 15 1.56 -17.88 -16.25
N ARG A 16 2.06 -19.04 -15.79
CA ARG A 16 3.08 -19.11 -14.74
C ARG A 16 4.35 -18.34 -15.11
N ASN A 17 4.83 -18.46 -16.35
CA ASN A 17 6.03 -17.76 -16.80
C ASN A 17 5.79 -16.24 -16.88
N VAL A 18 4.57 -15.83 -17.24
CA VAL A 18 4.18 -14.41 -17.22
C VAL A 18 4.20 -13.88 -15.78
N ILE A 19 3.61 -14.61 -14.84
CA ILE A 19 3.59 -14.27 -13.41
C ILE A 19 5.01 -14.17 -12.85
N ASP A 20 5.86 -15.16 -13.10
CA ASP A 20 7.23 -15.19 -12.58
C ASP A 20 8.09 -14.09 -13.22
N HIS A 21 7.90 -13.80 -14.52
CA HIS A 21 8.54 -12.65 -15.17
C HIS A 21 8.15 -11.33 -14.50
N GLN A 22 6.87 -11.13 -14.17
CA GLN A 22 6.41 -9.90 -13.50
C GLN A 22 7.02 -9.75 -12.11
N ARG A 23 7.12 -10.85 -11.33
CA ARG A 23 7.82 -10.85 -10.04
C ARG A 23 9.27 -10.42 -10.18
N ASP A 24 9.97 -10.97 -11.17
CA ASP A 24 11.36 -10.63 -11.44
C ASP A 24 11.53 -9.16 -11.85
N GLN A 25 10.59 -8.62 -12.63
CA GLN A 25 10.61 -7.20 -13.03
C GLN A 25 10.44 -6.26 -11.82
N ILE A 26 9.52 -6.57 -10.90
CA ILE A 26 9.36 -5.81 -9.64
C ILE A 26 10.70 -5.74 -8.89
N ILE A 27 11.34 -6.90 -8.69
CA ILE A 27 12.61 -6.99 -7.96
C ILE A 27 13.71 -6.22 -8.69
N ARG A 28 13.83 -6.38 -10.01
CA ARG A 28 14.84 -5.68 -10.82
C ARG A 28 14.64 -4.17 -10.78
N GLU A 29 13.41 -3.70 -10.85
CA GLU A 29 13.11 -2.27 -10.78
C GLU A 29 13.47 -1.69 -9.40
N ILE A 30 13.12 -2.38 -8.31
CA ILE A 30 13.50 -1.99 -6.94
C ILE A 30 15.03 -1.94 -6.78
N GLU A 31 15.74 -2.93 -7.32
CA GLU A 31 17.21 -2.97 -7.27
C GLU A 31 17.86 -1.82 -8.08
N GLY A 32 17.23 -1.43 -9.19
CA GLY A 32 17.66 -0.35 -10.07
C GLY A 32 17.31 1.06 -9.59
N LEU A 33 16.45 1.21 -8.58
CA LEU A 33 16.14 2.52 -7.99
C LEU A 33 17.38 3.17 -7.39
N GLU A 34 17.48 4.49 -7.54
CA GLU A 34 18.54 5.30 -6.96
C GLU A 34 18.50 5.20 -5.42
N ALA A 35 19.66 5.01 -4.80
CA ALA A 35 19.77 4.65 -3.39
C ALA A 35 19.24 5.74 -2.46
N ASN A 36 19.57 7.02 -2.71
CA ASN A 36 19.10 8.13 -1.88
C ASN A 36 17.59 8.30 -1.99
N ARG A 37 17.03 8.17 -3.20
CA ARG A 37 15.59 8.18 -3.44
C ARG A 37 14.88 7.08 -2.66
N LEU A 38 15.37 5.85 -2.77
CA LEU A 38 14.77 4.69 -2.11
C LEU A 38 14.79 4.85 -0.58
N LEU A 39 15.87 5.38 0.01
CA LEU A 39 15.96 5.64 1.45
C LEU A 39 15.07 6.81 1.92
N ASN A 40 14.90 7.85 1.09
CA ASN A 40 14.10 9.06 1.39
C ASN A 40 12.63 8.97 0.97
N THR A 41 12.13 7.78 0.63
CA THR A 41 10.71 7.56 0.34
C THR A 41 10.18 6.54 1.35
N SER A 42 8.95 6.74 1.82
CA SER A 42 8.27 5.77 2.69
C SER A 42 8.25 4.37 2.06
N GLU A 43 8.40 3.33 2.88
CA GLU A 43 8.29 1.95 2.41
C GLU A 43 6.89 1.66 1.85
N ASP A 44 5.85 2.08 2.57
CA ASP A 44 4.47 1.83 2.18
C ASP A 44 4.13 2.53 0.85
N ASP A 45 4.57 3.78 0.67
CA ASP A 45 4.33 4.54 -0.57
C ASP A 45 5.03 3.87 -1.77
N LEU A 46 6.23 3.31 -1.57
CA LEU A 46 6.94 2.54 -2.60
C LEU A 46 6.22 1.22 -2.90
N VAL A 47 5.79 0.49 -1.87
CA VAL A 47 5.08 -0.78 -2.04
C VAL A 47 3.77 -0.56 -2.79
N GLN A 48 2.99 0.46 -2.39
CA GLN A 48 1.74 0.82 -3.05
C GLN A 48 1.96 1.17 -4.52
N TYR A 49 3.00 1.96 -4.84
CA TYR A 49 3.39 2.25 -6.22
C TYR A 49 3.63 0.98 -7.04
N PHE A 50 4.41 0.02 -6.51
CA PHE A 50 4.71 -1.22 -7.21
C PHE A 50 3.47 -2.13 -7.34
N VAL A 51 2.60 -2.16 -6.32
CA VAL A 51 1.33 -2.90 -6.38
C VAL A 51 0.45 -2.32 -7.48
N GLU A 52 0.22 -1.01 -7.51
CA GLU A 52 -0.60 -0.36 -8.54
C GLU A 52 -0.04 -0.55 -9.95
N LYS A 53 1.29 -0.48 -10.09
CA LYS A 53 1.96 -0.60 -11.39
C LYS A 53 1.90 -2.02 -11.97
N TYR A 54 2.06 -3.03 -11.12
CA TYR A 54 2.22 -4.43 -11.55
C TYR A 54 0.95 -5.27 -11.36
N THR A 55 -0.13 -4.69 -10.82
CA THR A 55 -1.45 -5.34 -10.81
C THR A 55 -1.95 -5.50 -12.24
N ILE A 56 -2.24 -6.73 -12.63
CA ILE A 56 -2.76 -7.05 -13.97
C ILE A 56 -4.23 -7.41 -13.81
N GLU A 57 -5.06 -6.77 -14.64
CA GLU A 57 -6.49 -7.04 -14.76
C GLU A 57 -6.74 -8.09 -15.86
N PRO A 58 -7.24 -9.29 -15.50
CA PRO A 58 -7.62 -10.30 -16.47
C PRO A 58 -8.72 -9.81 -17.42
N PRO A 59 -8.74 -10.26 -18.69
CA PRO A 59 -9.79 -9.87 -19.62
C PRO A 59 -11.20 -10.26 -19.15
N SER A 60 -12.17 -9.44 -19.55
CA SER A 60 -13.59 -9.73 -19.43
C SER A 60 -14.29 -9.33 -20.73
N LEU A 61 -15.02 -10.27 -21.32
CA LEU A 61 -15.77 -10.05 -22.56
C LEU A 61 -17.00 -9.17 -22.31
N LEU A 62 -17.26 -8.23 -23.23
CA LEU A 62 -18.45 -7.37 -23.25
C LEU A 62 -19.43 -7.94 -24.27
N ARG A 63 -20.07 -9.06 -23.92
CA ARG A 63 -20.94 -9.83 -24.84
C ARG A 63 -22.11 -8.99 -25.39
N ASP A 64 -22.62 -8.04 -24.63
CA ASP A 64 -23.76 -7.18 -25.02
C ASP A 64 -23.39 -6.14 -26.09
N GLU A 65 -22.10 -5.90 -26.31
CA GLU A 65 -21.57 -4.94 -27.29
C GLU A 65 -21.00 -5.62 -28.54
N MET A 66 -21.26 -6.92 -28.72
CA MET A 66 -20.75 -7.67 -29.87
C MET A 66 -21.37 -7.17 -31.19
N THR A 67 -20.56 -7.13 -32.24
CA THR A 67 -20.99 -6.79 -33.60
C THR A 67 -20.60 -7.89 -34.57
N ALA A 68 -21.24 -7.94 -35.74
CA ALA A 68 -20.97 -8.94 -36.75
C ALA A 68 -20.70 -8.25 -38.09
N ASP A 69 -19.64 -8.72 -38.78
CA ASP A 69 -19.39 -8.42 -40.18
C ASP A 69 -19.52 -9.71 -41.01
N GLN A 70 -19.86 -9.58 -42.29
CA GLN A 70 -20.04 -10.72 -43.18
C GLN A 70 -19.45 -10.48 -44.55
N ARG A 71 -18.90 -11.54 -45.15
CA ARG A 71 -18.37 -11.51 -46.52
C ARG A 71 -18.54 -12.85 -47.22
N GLU A 72 -18.60 -12.82 -48.54
CA GLU A 72 -18.51 -14.03 -49.35
C GLU A 72 -17.07 -14.58 -49.35
N THR A 73 -16.92 -15.90 -49.24
CA THR A 73 -15.62 -16.58 -49.23
C THR A 73 -15.70 -17.95 -49.89
N GLN A 74 -14.54 -18.60 -50.03
CA GLN A 74 -14.43 -20.00 -50.43
C GLN A 74 -14.24 -20.88 -49.18
N VAL A 75 -15.20 -21.76 -48.90
CA VAL A 75 -15.23 -22.62 -47.71
C VAL A 75 -14.78 -24.03 -48.09
N ASP A 76 -13.92 -24.65 -47.27
CA ASP A 76 -13.49 -26.03 -47.48
C ASP A 76 -14.58 -27.04 -47.05
N ALA A 77 -15.22 -27.65 -48.04
CA ALA A 77 -16.38 -28.53 -47.89
C ALA A 77 -16.09 -29.90 -47.24
N ARG A 78 -14.83 -30.27 -47.02
CA ARG A 78 -14.40 -31.62 -46.58
C ARG A 78 -15.08 -32.14 -45.30
N TYR A 79 -15.32 -31.26 -44.34
CA TYR A 79 -15.80 -31.64 -43.00
C TYR A 79 -17.31 -31.45 -42.82
N HIS A 80 -18.05 -31.22 -43.91
CA HIS A 80 -19.49 -31.00 -43.86
C HIS A 80 -20.25 -32.30 -44.18
N GLY A 81 -20.89 -32.88 -43.17
CA GLY A 81 -21.46 -34.24 -43.19
C GLY A 81 -22.56 -34.55 -44.22
N ASN A 82 -23.03 -33.57 -44.99
CA ASN A 82 -24.05 -33.75 -46.03
C ASN A 82 -23.45 -33.95 -47.44
N ARG A 83 -22.14 -34.13 -47.58
CA ARG A 83 -21.48 -34.27 -48.88
C ARG A 83 -20.65 -35.53 -48.98
N TRP A 84 -20.82 -36.27 -50.07
CA TRP A 84 -19.94 -37.38 -50.42
C TRP A 84 -18.69 -36.86 -51.14
N ILE A 85 -17.56 -36.80 -50.42
CA ILE A 85 -16.27 -36.37 -50.98
C ILE A 85 -15.38 -37.60 -51.12
N ARG A 86 -15.05 -37.95 -52.37
CA ARG A 86 -14.30 -39.18 -52.68
C ARG A 86 -12.81 -39.10 -52.27
N ASP A 87 -12.25 -37.90 -52.22
CA ASP A 87 -10.86 -37.64 -51.91
C ASP A 87 -10.75 -36.45 -50.95
N GLU A 88 -10.63 -36.73 -49.67
CA GLU A 88 -10.50 -35.73 -48.60
C GLU A 88 -9.04 -35.27 -48.38
N SER A 89 -8.09 -35.81 -49.14
CA SER A 89 -6.66 -35.48 -48.99
C SER A 89 -6.31 -34.05 -49.40
N ARG A 90 -7.20 -33.39 -50.16
CA ARG A 90 -7.06 -32.01 -50.64
C ARG A 90 -8.32 -31.18 -50.35
N PRO A 91 -8.18 -29.87 -50.05
CA PRO A 91 -9.33 -28.97 -49.85
C PRO A 91 -10.31 -28.98 -51.02
N VAL A 92 -11.60 -28.95 -50.71
CA VAL A 92 -12.67 -28.83 -51.71
C VAL A 92 -13.39 -27.51 -51.47
N TYR A 93 -12.94 -26.47 -52.15
CA TYR A 93 -13.50 -25.12 -51.97
C TYR A 93 -14.83 -24.94 -52.71
N ILE A 94 -15.80 -24.38 -52.01
CA ILE A 94 -17.10 -23.99 -52.56
C ILE A 94 -17.46 -22.57 -52.09
N PRO A 95 -18.30 -21.84 -52.83
CA PRO A 95 -18.83 -20.56 -52.37
C PRO A 95 -19.57 -20.71 -51.03
N GLY A 96 -19.32 -19.77 -50.13
CA GLY A 96 -19.97 -19.68 -48.84
C GLY A 96 -19.83 -18.29 -48.25
N GLN A 97 -20.23 -18.19 -46.99
CA GLN A 97 -20.22 -16.96 -46.23
C GLN A 97 -19.27 -17.11 -45.04
N GLN A 98 -18.44 -16.10 -44.81
CA GLN A 98 -17.72 -15.93 -43.56
C GLN A 98 -18.44 -14.86 -42.74
N ILE A 99 -18.72 -15.18 -41.49
CA ILE A 99 -19.28 -14.27 -40.49
C ILE A 99 -18.21 -14.08 -39.41
N ASP A 100 -17.75 -12.85 -39.26
CA ASP A 100 -16.77 -12.44 -38.26
C ASP A 100 -17.50 -11.71 -37.14
N ILE A 101 -17.53 -12.31 -35.95
CA ILE A 101 -18.11 -11.72 -34.75
C ILE A 101 -17.01 -11.00 -33.98
N ASP A 102 -17.15 -9.69 -33.84
CA ASP A 102 -16.29 -8.83 -33.02
C ASP A 102 -16.89 -8.73 -31.61
N VAL A 103 -16.12 -9.17 -30.61
CA VAL A 103 -16.48 -9.12 -29.20
C VAL A 103 -15.49 -8.20 -28.47
N PRO A 104 -15.90 -6.98 -28.11
CA PRO A 104 -15.09 -6.10 -27.29
C PRO A 104 -14.77 -6.71 -25.92
N PHE A 105 -13.62 -6.36 -25.33
CA PHE A 105 -13.27 -6.77 -23.98
C PHE A 105 -12.53 -5.67 -23.21
N ALA A 106 -12.66 -5.72 -21.88
CA ALA A 106 -11.89 -4.90 -20.95
C ALA A 106 -10.75 -5.73 -20.32
N GLY A 107 -9.65 -5.09 -19.93
CA GLY A 107 -8.48 -5.76 -19.32
C GLY A 107 -7.32 -6.01 -20.30
N GLU A 108 -6.32 -6.79 -19.89
CA GLU A 108 -5.08 -6.98 -20.65
C GLU A 108 -5.19 -8.12 -21.70
N GLY A 109 -5.31 -7.75 -22.97
CA GLY A 109 -5.54 -8.69 -24.08
C GLY A 109 -4.44 -9.73 -24.31
N ASP A 110 -3.20 -9.48 -23.89
CA ASP A 110 -2.13 -10.47 -24.01
C ASP A 110 -2.40 -11.75 -23.19
N LEU A 111 -3.28 -11.69 -22.18
CA LEU A 111 -3.67 -12.85 -21.40
C LEU A 111 -4.52 -13.87 -22.18
N PHE A 112 -5.10 -13.49 -23.32
CA PHE A 112 -5.74 -14.45 -24.24
C PHE A 112 -4.73 -15.41 -24.88
N LYS A 113 -3.42 -15.12 -24.82
CA LYS A 113 -2.36 -16.03 -25.28
C LYS A 113 -1.85 -16.94 -24.18
N ALA A 114 -2.14 -16.61 -22.92
CA ALA A 114 -1.57 -17.26 -21.74
C ALA A 114 -2.45 -18.42 -21.27
N ARG A 115 -1.89 -19.63 -21.29
CA ARG A 115 -2.49 -20.85 -20.75
C ARG A 115 -2.42 -20.85 -19.23
N ALA A 116 -3.56 -20.94 -18.56
CA ALA A 116 -3.64 -21.10 -17.11
C ALA A 116 -3.11 -22.48 -16.66
N SER A 117 -2.93 -22.65 -15.34
CA SER A 117 -2.53 -23.92 -14.72
C SER A 117 -3.55 -25.03 -14.93
N THR A 118 -4.83 -24.66 -15.00
CA THR A 118 -5.94 -25.52 -15.41
C THR A 118 -6.25 -25.25 -16.88
N PHE A 119 -6.33 -26.29 -17.72
CA PHE A 119 -6.55 -26.13 -19.16
C PHE A 119 -7.27 -27.34 -19.77
N THR A 120 -7.78 -27.18 -20.98
CA THR A 120 -8.31 -28.26 -21.83
C THR A 120 -7.35 -28.58 -22.98
N MET A 121 -7.41 -29.81 -23.50
CA MET A 121 -6.56 -30.26 -24.63
C MET A 121 -7.00 -29.68 -25.99
N SER A 122 -8.19 -29.10 -26.06
CA SER A 122 -8.73 -28.43 -27.24
C SER A 122 -9.08 -26.99 -26.84
N PRO A 123 -8.10 -26.06 -26.85
CA PRO A 123 -8.39 -24.68 -26.49
C PRO A 123 -9.28 -24.00 -27.55
N PRO A 124 -10.07 -22.99 -27.16
CA PRO A 124 -10.91 -22.26 -28.08
C PRO A 124 -10.07 -21.49 -29.09
N ARG A 125 -10.68 -21.17 -30.23
CA ARG A 125 -10.06 -20.38 -31.28
C ARG A 125 -10.60 -18.95 -31.28
N GLY A 126 -9.78 -18.01 -31.73
CA GLY A 126 -10.13 -16.61 -31.88
C GLY A 126 -8.89 -15.78 -32.17
N LYS A 127 -9.13 -14.54 -32.59
CA LYS A 127 -8.05 -13.59 -32.89
C LYS A 127 -8.24 -12.32 -32.08
N VAL A 128 -7.22 -11.94 -31.32
CA VAL A 128 -7.24 -10.69 -30.56
C VAL A 128 -6.59 -9.58 -31.38
N VAL A 129 -7.33 -8.49 -31.61
CA VAL A 129 -6.85 -7.29 -32.31
C VAL A 129 -7.22 -6.07 -31.48
N GLY A 130 -6.22 -5.41 -30.89
CA GLY A 130 -6.49 -4.33 -29.94
C GLY A 130 -7.28 -4.83 -28.73
N GLN A 131 -8.42 -4.21 -28.44
CA GLN A 131 -9.37 -4.62 -27.38
C GLN A 131 -10.57 -5.42 -27.90
N HIS A 132 -10.41 -6.06 -29.06
CA HIS A 132 -11.47 -6.81 -29.73
C HIS A 132 -11.05 -8.27 -29.93
N LEU A 133 -11.94 -9.18 -29.60
CA LEU A 133 -11.81 -10.60 -29.87
C LEU A 133 -12.68 -10.96 -31.07
N ILE A 134 -12.06 -11.44 -32.14
CA ILE A 134 -12.72 -11.81 -33.39
C ILE A 134 -12.90 -13.33 -33.43
N LEU A 135 -14.16 -13.77 -33.60
CA LEU A 135 -14.55 -15.16 -33.81
C LEU A 135 -15.10 -15.33 -35.23
N SER A 136 -14.45 -16.16 -36.03
CA SER A 136 -14.81 -16.36 -37.44
C SER A 136 -15.54 -17.70 -37.65
N PHE A 137 -16.69 -17.64 -38.33
CA PHE A 137 -17.50 -18.79 -38.71
C PHE A 137 -17.63 -18.85 -40.22
N GLU A 138 -17.35 -20.01 -40.82
CA GLU A 138 -17.50 -20.25 -42.26
C GLU A 138 -18.67 -21.19 -42.52
N ILE A 139 -19.62 -20.76 -43.37
CA ILE A 139 -20.83 -21.50 -43.69
C ILE A 139 -20.94 -21.64 -45.21
N PRO A 140 -21.02 -22.87 -45.75
CA PRO A 140 -21.30 -23.08 -47.16
C PRO A 140 -22.66 -22.49 -47.61
N HIS A 141 -22.75 -21.98 -48.84
CA HIS A 141 -23.96 -21.32 -49.35
C HIS A 141 -25.22 -22.21 -49.38
N ASP A 142 -25.02 -23.52 -49.55
CA ASP A 142 -26.04 -24.57 -49.60
C ASP A 142 -26.42 -25.14 -48.21
N MET A 143 -25.89 -24.57 -47.12
CA MET A 143 -26.25 -24.95 -45.75
C MET A 143 -26.99 -23.83 -45.02
N ASN A 144 -28.17 -24.14 -44.49
CA ASN A 144 -28.90 -23.23 -43.60
C ASN A 144 -28.56 -23.58 -42.13
N THR A 145 -27.44 -23.04 -41.63
CA THR A 145 -26.94 -23.33 -40.27
C THR A 145 -27.12 -22.12 -39.37
N ASP A 146 -27.83 -22.29 -38.25
CA ASP A 146 -27.84 -21.29 -37.19
C ASP A 146 -26.49 -21.32 -36.43
N ILE A 147 -25.73 -20.24 -36.52
CA ILE A 147 -24.44 -20.11 -35.83
C ILE A 147 -24.57 -19.76 -34.36
N ARG A 148 -25.74 -19.28 -33.92
CA ARG A 148 -25.93 -18.76 -32.56
C ARG A 148 -25.55 -19.77 -31.46
N PRO A 149 -25.99 -21.05 -31.51
CA PRO A 149 -25.60 -22.04 -30.51
C PRO A 149 -24.10 -22.36 -30.51
N SER A 150 -23.44 -22.26 -31.66
CA SER A 150 -22.00 -22.49 -31.79
C SER A 150 -21.20 -21.32 -31.23
N LEU A 151 -21.65 -20.10 -31.50
CA LEU A 151 -21.10 -18.86 -30.92
C LEU A 151 -21.20 -18.88 -29.39
N ASP A 152 -22.40 -19.13 -28.84
CA ASP A 152 -22.61 -19.13 -27.39
C ASP A 152 -21.72 -20.19 -26.70
N ARG A 153 -21.60 -21.39 -27.28
CA ARG A 153 -20.70 -22.44 -26.76
C ARG A 153 -19.24 -22.00 -26.76
N GLN A 154 -18.78 -21.36 -27.83
CA GLN A 154 -17.40 -20.90 -27.95
C GLN A 154 -17.10 -19.77 -26.96
N LEU A 155 -18.03 -18.83 -26.77
CA LEU A 155 -17.93 -17.77 -25.77
C LEU A 155 -17.89 -18.34 -24.35
N ASP A 156 -18.73 -19.33 -24.04
CA ASP A 156 -18.74 -19.99 -22.73
C ASP A 156 -17.44 -20.77 -22.46
N GLU A 157 -16.84 -21.35 -23.49
CA GLU A 157 -15.52 -21.96 -23.38
C GLU A 157 -14.44 -20.92 -23.11
N ILE A 158 -14.44 -19.79 -23.84
CA ILE A 158 -13.49 -18.70 -23.63
C ILE A 158 -13.60 -18.12 -22.22
N ASP A 159 -14.82 -17.84 -21.74
CA ASP A 159 -15.03 -17.32 -20.39
C ASP A 159 -14.57 -18.32 -19.32
N ARG A 160 -14.75 -19.63 -19.54
CA ARG A 160 -14.19 -20.65 -18.64
C ARG A 160 -12.67 -20.59 -18.55
N HIS A 161 -11.97 -20.40 -19.67
CA HIS A 161 -10.51 -20.23 -19.66
C HIS A 161 -10.12 -18.91 -18.99
N LEU A 162 -10.85 -17.82 -19.22
CA LEU A 162 -10.63 -16.54 -18.55
C LEU A 162 -10.84 -16.63 -17.03
N ASP A 163 -11.81 -17.43 -16.56
CA ASP A 163 -12.03 -17.69 -15.15
C ASP A 163 -10.85 -18.44 -14.51
N TRP A 164 -10.26 -19.41 -15.22
CA TRP A 164 -9.04 -20.08 -14.77
C TRP A 164 -7.85 -19.11 -14.70
N VAL A 165 -7.66 -18.29 -15.73
CA VAL A 165 -6.64 -17.22 -15.73
C VAL A 165 -6.86 -16.28 -14.54
N ARG A 166 -8.10 -15.84 -14.31
CA ARG A 166 -8.47 -14.94 -13.21
C ARG A 166 -8.17 -15.57 -11.84
N LYS A 167 -8.47 -16.86 -11.68
CA LYS A 167 -8.16 -17.60 -10.44
C LYS A 167 -6.66 -17.65 -10.18
N ASP A 168 -5.86 -18.00 -11.18
CA ASP A 168 -4.39 -18.05 -11.04
C ASP A 168 -3.80 -16.66 -10.78
N MET A 169 -4.30 -15.64 -11.49
CA MET A 169 -3.89 -14.25 -11.32
C MET A 169 -4.28 -13.67 -9.96
N SER A 170 -5.39 -14.10 -9.36
CA SER A 170 -5.78 -13.65 -8.02
C SER A 170 -4.71 -13.97 -6.97
N GLY A 171 -4.07 -15.14 -7.07
CA GLY A 171 -2.96 -15.53 -6.20
C GLY A 171 -1.72 -14.67 -6.40
N PHE A 172 -1.42 -14.29 -7.64
CA PHE A 172 -0.36 -13.34 -7.93
C PHE A 172 -0.68 -11.95 -7.39
N ASN A 173 -1.83 -11.36 -7.76
CA ASN A 173 -2.25 -10.02 -7.36
C ASN A 173 -2.30 -9.85 -5.83
N ASN A 174 -2.82 -10.85 -5.11
CA ASN A 174 -2.82 -10.86 -3.64
C ASN A 174 -1.41 -10.97 -3.05
N GLY A 175 -0.45 -11.55 -3.78
CA GLY A 175 0.93 -11.72 -3.37
C GLY A 175 1.87 -10.57 -3.76
N ILE A 176 1.47 -9.65 -4.64
CA ILE A 176 2.34 -8.56 -5.13
C ILE A 176 2.83 -7.71 -3.96
N TYR A 177 1.93 -7.40 -3.02
CA TYR A 177 2.26 -6.61 -1.83
C TYR A 177 3.44 -7.21 -1.06
N ALA A 178 3.35 -8.50 -0.69
CA ALA A 178 4.38 -9.16 0.10
C ALA A 178 5.72 -9.27 -0.64
N VAL A 179 5.69 -9.46 -1.96
CA VAL A 179 6.90 -9.48 -2.81
C VAL A 179 7.56 -8.11 -2.84
N ALA A 180 6.78 -7.05 -3.10
CA ALA A 180 7.26 -5.67 -3.14
C ALA A 180 7.80 -5.23 -1.77
N GLU A 181 7.04 -5.46 -0.70
CA GLU A 181 7.44 -5.13 0.68
C GLU A 181 8.77 -5.81 1.05
N THR A 182 8.88 -7.11 0.81
CA THR A 182 10.10 -7.86 1.13
C THR A 182 11.30 -7.35 0.32
N ALA A 183 11.10 -7.04 -0.96
CA ALA A 183 12.16 -6.54 -1.83
C ALA A 183 12.61 -5.12 -1.44
N VAL A 184 11.68 -4.20 -1.18
CA VAL A 184 11.96 -2.83 -0.72
C VAL A 184 12.70 -2.86 0.61
N ARG A 185 12.19 -3.60 1.61
CA ARG A 185 12.80 -3.71 2.94
C ARG A 185 14.22 -4.26 2.87
N LYS A 186 14.43 -5.39 2.17
CA LYS A 186 15.77 -5.99 2.00
C LYS A 186 16.74 -5.04 1.30
N ARG A 187 16.28 -4.29 0.30
CA ARG A 187 17.12 -3.31 -0.42
C ARG A 187 17.51 -2.16 0.52
N LYS A 188 16.56 -1.61 1.27
CA LYS A 188 16.80 -0.55 2.27
C LYS A 188 17.80 -0.97 3.34
N GLU A 189 17.55 -2.11 3.98
CA GLU A 189 18.44 -2.68 5.01
C GLU A 189 19.87 -2.81 4.51
N ARG A 190 20.05 -3.34 3.29
CA ARG A 190 21.37 -3.48 2.67
C ARG A 190 22.04 -2.13 2.40
N LEU A 191 21.30 -1.12 1.94
CA LEU A 191 21.84 0.23 1.73
C LEU A 191 22.23 0.91 3.05
N LEU A 192 21.40 0.79 4.09
CA LEU A 192 21.69 1.31 5.43
C LEU A 192 22.91 0.64 6.05
N ALA A 193 23.03 -0.69 5.95
CA ALA A 193 24.19 -1.43 6.43
C ALA A 193 25.48 -1.05 5.67
N ASN A 194 25.38 -0.75 4.38
CA ASN A 194 26.51 -0.24 3.59
C ASN A 194 26.92 1.17 4.03
N GLN A 195 25.95 2.07 4.26
CA GLN A 195 26.21 3.43 4.73
C GLN A 195 26.80 3.45 6.15
N GLY A 196 26.26 2.64 7.08
CA GLY A 196 26.78 2.52 8.44
C GLY A 196 28.23 2.05 8.48
N ARG A 197 28.62 1.11 7.59
CA ARG A 197 30.02 0.69 7.44
C ARG A 197 30.93 1.81 6.96
N VAL A 198 30.45 2.68 6.06
CA VAL A 198 31.24 3.82 5.57
C VAL A 198 31.33 4.93 6.62
N ALA A 199 30.24 5.21 7.35
CA ALA A 199 30.24 6.17 8.45
C ALA A 199 31.21 5.76 9.57
N ALA A 200 31.32 4.46 9.86
CA ALA A 200 32.28 3.92 10.83
C ALA A 200 33.76 4.10 10.44
N LEU A 201 34.06 4.40 9.16
CA LEU A 201 35.43 4.69 8.72
C LEU A 201 35.89 6.10 9.13
N GLY A 202 34.99 6.98 9.56
CA GLY A 202 35.32 8.36 9.95
C GLY A 202 35.81 9.26 8.80
N ILE A 203 35.67 8.80 7.54
CA ILE A 203 36.08 9.54 6.35
C ILE A 203 34.82 10.17 5.71
N PRO A 204 34.78 11.49 5.48
CA PRO A 204 33.62 12.15 4.87
C PRO A 204 33.35 11.58 3.47
N LEU A 205 32.10 11.12 3.27
CA LEU A 205 31.63 10.58 2.01
C LEU A 205 31.72 11.65 0.92
N LYS A 206 32.40 11.30 -0.19
CA LYS A 206 32.43 12.14 -1.38
C LYS A 206 31.03 12.18 -1.97
N VAL A 207 30.37 13.33 -1.88
CA VAL A 207 29.04 13.57 -2.47
C VAL A 207 29.14 13.28 -3.97
N ARG A 208 28.39 12.29 -4.47
CA ARG A 208 28.25 12.11 -5.92
C ARG A 208 27.38 13.25 -6.43
N SER A 209 28.04 14.28 -6.98
CA SER A 209 27.40 15.22 -7.88
C SER A 209 27.02 14.47 -9.14
N HIS A 210 25.75 14.05 -9.24
CA HIS A 210 24.96 13.77 -10.45
C HIS A 210 23.87 12.73 -10.11
N ALA A 211 22.74 13.21 -9.60
CA ALA A 211 21.47 12.55 -9.88
C ALA A 211 21.15 12.84 -11.35
N PRO A 212 20.96 11.84 -12.22
CA PRO A 212 20.54 12.11 -13.58
C PRO A 212 19.15 12.76 -13.54
N GLN A 213 19.03 13.94 -14.16
CA GLN A 213 17.74 14.49 -14.51
C GLN A 213 17.08 13.54 -15.51
N THR A 214 15.94 12.98 -15.09
CA THR A 214 14.80 12.56 -15.91
C THR A 214 15.10 12.16 -17.36
N PHE A 215 15.17 10.86 -17.62
CA PHE A 215 15.02 10.33 -18.97
C PHE A 215 13.56 10.51 -19.41
N ALA A 216 13.34 11.41 -20.36
CA ALA A 216 12.16 11.38 -21.21
C ALA A 216 12.27 10.18 -22.15
N ALA A 217 11.29 9.27 -22.10
CA ALA A 217 11.09 8.23 -23.10
C ALA A 217 9.73 8.43 -23.78
N PRO A 218 9.65 8.20 -25.10
CA PRO A 218 8.57 8.68 -25.94
C PRO A 218 7.27 7.88 -25.80
N THR A 219 6.21 8.59 -26.18
CA THR A 219 4.79 8.29 -26.11
C THR A 219 4.38 6.94 -26.70
N ILE A 220 3.79 6.08 -25.86
CA ILE A 220 2.75 5.13 -26.25
C ILE A 220 1.66 5.22 -25.19
N ARG A 221 0.44 5.58 -25.58
CA ARG A 221 -0.74 5.66 -24.69
C ARG A 221 -1.13 4.25 -24.22
N LYS A 222 -0.61 3.83 -23.07
CA LYS A 222 -1.23 2.84 -22.16
C LYS A 222 -1.56 3.55 -20.84
N LYS A 223 -2.48 2.98 -20.05
CA LYS A 223 -2.99 3.46 -18.73
C LYS A 223 -2.00 4.39 -18.03
N VAL A 224 -2.46 5.54 -17.54
CA VAL A 224 -1.64 6.50 -16.77
C VAL A 224 -0.83 5.71 -15.75
N ALA A 225 0.45 5.50 -16.04
CA ALA A 225 1.31 4.76 -15.14
C ALA A 225 1.33 5.54 -13.83
N PRO A 226 1.17 4.87 -12.67
CA PRO A 226 1.30 5.56 -11.39
C PRO A 226 2.64 6.29 -11.40
N THR A 227 2.66 7.51 -10.89
CA THR A 227 3.90 8.27 -10.76
C THR A 227 4.62 7.80 -9.52
N LEU A 228 5.93 7.57 -9.61
CA LEU A 228 6.73 7.31 -8.43
C LEU A 228 6.45 8.40 -7.38
N PRO A 229 6.26 8.03 -6.10
CA PRO A 229 6.10 9.01 -5.04
C PRO A 229 7.26 10.01 -5.10
N LYS A 230 6.94 11.28 -4.82
CA LYS A 230 7.94 12.33 -4.71
C LYS A 230 8.86 11.93 -3.57
N ALA A 231 10.17 11.90 -3.79
CA ALA A 231 11.12 11.66 -2.71
C ALA A 231 11.67 12.98 -2.18
N SER A 232 12.11 12.99 -0.93
CA SER A 232 12.83 14.16 -0.40
C SER A 232 14.14 14.37 -1.17
N ALA A 233 14.45 15.62 -1.52
CA ALA A 233 15.64 15.98 -2.30
C ALA A 233 16.92 16.04 -1.43
N ALA A 234 16.78 16.05 -0.11
CA ALA A 234 17.89 16.12 0.82
C ALA A 234 18.70 14.79 0.84
N PRO A 235 20.00 14.82 1.16
CA PRO A 235 20.74 13.60 1.48
C PRO A 235 20.09 12.86 2.65
N PHE A 236 19.90 11.55 2.52
CA PHE A 236 19.43 10.71 3.62
C PHE A 236 20.52 10.61 4.70
N GLU A 237 20.23 11.10 5.91
CA GLU A 237 21.07 10.92 7.10
C GLU A 237 20.44 9.86 8.02
N PRO A 238 21.12 8.71 8.25
CA PRO A 238 20.59 7.67 9.12
C PRO A 238 20.54 8.14 10.57
N GLU A 239 19.43 7.84 11.24
CA GLU A 239 19.31 8.14 12.66
C GLU A 239 20.18 7.22 13.53
N PRO A 240 20.69 7.70 14.68
CA PRO A 240 21.47 6.87 15.59
C PRO A 240 20.58 5.81 16.25
N THR A 241 21.00 4.54 16.21
CA THR A 241 20.30 3.40 16.84
C THR A 241 20.02 3.63 18.33
N MET A 242 20.96 4.26 19.06
CA MET A 242 20.79 4.60 20.48
C MET A 242 19.57 5.50 20.77
N SER A 243 19.11 6.29 19.80
CA SER A 243 17.96 7.18 19.99
C SER A 243 16.63 6.42 20.16
N VAL A 244 16.50 5.24 19.52
CA VAL A 244 15.29 4.40 19.63
C VAL A 244 15.22 3.73 21.00
N GLU A 245 16.35 3.21 21.49
CA GLU A 245 16.43 2.58 22.81
C GLU A 245 16.07 3.57 23.92
N HIS A 246 16.59 4.80 23.86
CA HIS A 246 16.24 5.87 24.80
C HIS A 246 14.75 6.24 24.72
N TYR A 247 14.17 6.35 23.51
CA TYR A 247 12.75 6.64 23.35
C TYR A 247 11.85 5.56 23.99
N GLU A 248 12.13 4.28 23.75
CA GLU A 248 11.37 3.19 24.36
C GLU A 248 11.57 3.14 25.89
N HIS A 249 12.76 3.48 26.37
CA HIS A 249 13.02 3.59 27.80
C HIS A 249 12.19 4.71 28.42
N VAL A 250 12.12 5.89 27.80
CA VAL A 250 11.26 7.01 28.24
C VAL A 250 9.80 6.58 28.33
N LEU A 251 9.28 5.91 27.29
CA LEU A 251 7.90 5.42 27.29
C LEU A 251 7.65 4.39 28.40
N THR A 252 8.65 3.55 28.71
CA THR A 252 8.58 2.59 29.82
C THR A 252 8.48 3.32 31.17
N VAL A 253 9.30 4.35 31.39
CA VAL A 253 9.24 5.19 32.60
C VAL A 253 7.88 5.87 32.73
N ILE A 254 7.38 6.45 31.64
CA ILE A 254 6.05 7.10 31.60
C ILE A 254 4.93 6.08 31.91
N GLN A 255 4.97 4.89 31.34
CA GLN A 255 3.98 3.83 31.59
C GLN A 255 4.00 3.31 33.02
N ASN A 256 5.18 3.16 33.62
CA ASN A 256 5.28 2.79 35.04
C ASN A 256 4.63 3.84 35.95
N MET A 257 4.60 5.10 35.53
CA MET A 257 3.93 6.16 36.27
C MET A 257 2.41 6.01 36.32
N THR A 258 1.78 5.44 35.28
CA THR A 258 0.34 5.11 35.29
C THR A 258 -0.03 4.28 36.51
N GLN A 259 0.78 3.27 36.83
CA GLN A 259 0.52 2.38 37.97
C GLN A 259 0.59 3.13 39.31
N VAL A 260 1.43 4.16 39.41
CA VAL A 260 1.51 5.00 40.60
C VAL A 260 0.24 5.84 40.75
N MET A 261 -0.27 6.38 39.65
CA MET A 261 -1.52 7.17 39.64
C MET A 261 -2.73 6.33 40.01
N GLU A 262 -2.80 5.08 39.52
CA GLU A 262 -3.84 4.11 39.89
C GLU A 262 -3.80 3.72 41.38
N ARG A 263 -2.60 3.67 41.98
CA ARG A 263 -2.41 3.34 43.40
C ARG A 263 -2.66 4.51 44.34
N SER A 264 -2.60 5.75 43.87
CA SER A 264 -2.89 6.94 44.69
C SER A 264 -3.83 7.95 44.00
N PRO A 265 -5.06 7.54 43.65
CA PRO A 265 -6.08 8.36 42.98
C PRO A 265 -6.26 9.76 43.52
N SER A 266 -6.36 9.87 44.85
CA SER A 266 -6.71 11.11 45.56
C SER A 266 -5.64 12.19 45.44
N THR A 267 -4.37 11.79 45.32
CA THR A 267 -3.24 12.70 45.15
C THR A 267 -3.26 13.38 43.79
N PHE A 268 -3.67 12.67 42.74
CA PHE A 268 -3.66 13.18 41.36
C PHE A 268 -4.99 13.82 40.94
N ALA A 269 -6.08 13.56 41.66
CA ALA A 269 -7.41 14.04 41.31
C ALA A 269 -7.51 15.58 41.21
N THR A 270 -6.77 16.31 42.05
CA THR A 270 -6.76 17.78 42.11
C THR A 270 -5.67 18.42 41.25
N MET A 271 -4.77 17.64 40.67
CA MET A 271 -3.67 18.17 39.85
C MET A 271 -4.17 18.66 38.48
N GLY A 272 -3.56 19.76 38.02
CA GLY A 272 -3.70 20.31 36.66
C GLY A 272 -2.66 19.73 35.70
N GLU A 273 -2.75 20.09 34.41
CA GLU A 273 -1.85 19.57 33.35
C GLU A 273 -0.38 19.85 33.67
N GLU A 274 -0.06 21.07 34.10
CA GLU A 274 1.30 21.49 34.46
C GLU A 274 1.86 20.69 35.64
N ALA A 275 1.07 20.50 36.70
CA ALA A 275 1.50 19.73 37.87
C ALA A 275 1.73 18.25 37.54
N LEU A 276 0.91 17.67 36.65
CA LEU A 276 1.09 16.30 36.16
C LEU A 276 2.35 16.18 35.31
N ARG A 277 2.56 17.12 34.38
CA ARG A 277 3.78 17.21 33.56
C ARG A 277 5.03 17.31 34.43
N ASP A 278 5.02 18.19 35.43
CA ASP A 278 6.16 18.37 36.34
C ASP A 278 6.46 17.08 37.11
N HIS A 279 5.43 16.30 37.46
CA HIS A 279 5.61 14.98 38.06
C HIS A 279 6.31 13.98 37.13
N TYR A 280 5.91 13.94 35.85
CA TYR A 280 6.63 13.14 34.83
C TYR A 280 8.09 13.59 34.68
N LEU A 281 8.33 14.90 34.65
CA LEU A 281 9.68 15.47 34.51
C LEU A 281 10.61 15.10 35.67
N VAL A 282 10.11 15.09 36.91
CA VAL A 282 10.91 14.69 38.08
C VAL A 282 11.38 13.23 37.94
N GLN A 283 10.50 12.33 37.51
CA GLN A 283 10.85 10.91 37.34
C GLN A 283 11.81 10.70 36.17
N LEU A 284 11.56 11.37 35.04
CA LEU A 284 12.45 11.32 33.88
C LEU A 284 13.84 11.87 34.25
N ASN A 285 13.92 12.98 34.98
CA ASN A 285 15.19 13.53 35.43
C ASN A 285 15.94 12.64 36.42
N GLY A 286 15.22 11.86 37.24
CA GLY A 286 15.83 10.86 38.11
C GLY A 286 16.50 9.72 37.34
N GLN A 287 15.98 9.36 36.16
CA GLN A 287 16.51 8.27 35.33
C GLN A 287 17.53 8.72 34.28
N PHE A 288 17.42 9.97 33.82
CA PHE A 288 18.25 10.53 32.75
C PHE A 288 19.15 11.66 33.26
N GLU A 289 19.53 11.65 34.54
CA GLU A 289 20.51 12.58 35.14
C GLU A 289 20.25 14.07 34.85
N GLY A 290 18.99 14.51 34.86
CA GLY A 290 18.64 15.91 34.61
C GLY A 290 18.56 16.33 33.14
N GLN A 291 18.61 15.39 32.20
CA GLN A 291 18.55 15.66 30.76
C GLN A 291 17.13 15.98 30.23
N ALA A 292 16.09 15.81 31.07
CA ALA A 292 14.70 16.11 30.75
C ALA A 292 14.32 17.53 31.17
N THR A 293 13.79 18.31 30.23
CA THR A 293 13.42 19.70 30.47
C THR A 293 11.94 19.92 30.20
N GLY A 294 11.26 20.60 31.12
CA GLY A 294 9.90 21.09 30.95
C GLY A 294 9.87 22.48 30.34
N GLU A 295 8.80 22.80 29.62
CA GLU A 295 8.58 24.14 29.04
C GLU A 295 9.74 24.65 28.20
N THR A 296 10.19 23.85 27.24
CA THR A 296 11.25 24.25 26.33
C THR A 296 10.69 24.67 24.99
N PHE A 297 11.30 25.70 24.42
CA PHE A 297 11.00 26.16 23.07
C PHE A 297 11.73 25.25 22.07
N ASN A 298 10.98 24.56 21.20
CA ASN A 298 11.53 23.85 20.06
C ASN A 298 11.02 24.51 18.78
N ALA A 299 11.93 24.84 17.85
CA ALA A 299 11.82 25.35 16.47
C ALA A 299 10.66 26.31 16.06
N GLY A 300 9.43 26.13 16.57
CA GLY A 300 8.26 26.98 16.35
C GLY A 300 7.27 27.10 17.52
N GLY A 301 7.54 26.55 18.73
CA GLY A 301 6.63 26.71 19.88
C GLY A 301 7.05 26.04 21.19
N LYS A 302 6.17 26.12 22.21
CA LYS A 302 6.34 25.57 23.57
C LYS A 302 5.87 24.11 23.58
N THR A 303 6.76 23.18 23.89
CA THR A 303 6.44 21.76 24.13
C THR A 303 6.47 21.48 25.62
N ASP A 304 5.57 20.60 26.10
CA ASP A 304 5.50 20.29 27.53
C ASP A 304 6.72 19.53 28.04
N ILE A 305 7.16 18.49 27.33
CA ILE A 305 8.29 17.64 27.73
C ILE A 305 9.27 17.51 26.57
N LEU A 306 10.52 17.87 26.80
CA LEU A 306 11.62 17.65 25.86
C LEU A 306 12.78 16.96 26.57
N LEU A 307 13.20 15.81 26.04
CA LEU A 307 14.40 15.12 26.49
C LEU A 307 15.51 15.25 25.45
N ARG A 308 16.69 15.69 25.89
CA ARG A 308 17.88 15.80 25.03
C ARG A 308 19.03 14.99 25.59
N ILE A 309 19.52 14.05 24.79
CA ILE A 309 20.69 13.22 25.12
C ILE A 309 21.77 13.50 24.09
N ASP A 310 22.99 13.83 24.54
CA ASP A 310 24.13 14.19 23.68
C ASP A 310 23.82 15.29 22.64
N GLY A 311 23.02 16.28 23.04
CA GLY A 311 22.62 17.39 22.18
C GLY A 311 21.57 17.06 21.10
N LYS A 312 20.97 15.86 21.13
CA LYS A 312 19.90 15.43 20.21
C LYS A 312 18.57 15.32 20.94
N ASN A 313 17.49 15.78 20.30
CA ASN A 313 16.13 15.55 20.78
C ASN A 313 15.81 14.05 20.65
N VAL A 314 15.58 13.37 21.77
CA VAL A 314 15.24 11.94 21.78
C VAL A 314 13.76 11.69 22.05
N PHE A 315 13.07 12.66 22.64
CA PHE A 315 11.65 12.58 22.96
C PHE A 315 11.03 13.97 23.02
N ILE A 316 9.89 14.13 22.37
CA ILE A 316 9.02 15.30 22.48
C ILE A 316 7.65 14.80 22.94
N GLY A 317 7.21 15.28 24.09
CA GLY A 317 5.94 14.93 24.70
C GLY A 317 5.04 16.15 24.84
N GLU A 318 3.77 15.98 24.52
CA GLU A 318 2.72 16.96 24.83
C GLU A 318 1.74 16.37 25.84
N CYS A 319 1.34 17.16 26.84
CA CYS A 319 0.42 16.73 27.88
C CYS A 319 -0.94 17.42 27.70
N LYS A 320 -2.04 16.66 27.75
CA LYS A 320 -3.38 17.25 27.58
C LYS A 320 -4.45 16.51 28.37
N PHE A 321 -5.36 17.25 29.02
CA PHE A 321 -6.62 16.66 29.46
C PHE A 321 -7.50 16.33 28.26
N TRP A 322 -8.11 15.16 28.29
CA TRP A 322 -9.14 14.79 27.33
C TRP A 322 -10.35 15.74 27.45
N LYS A 323 -10.60 16.50 26.38
CA LYS A 323 -11.75 17.41 26.23
C LYS A 323 -12.57 17.12 24.96
N GLY A 324 -12.35 15.95 24.36
CA GLY A 324 -12.99 15.50 23.13
C GLY A 324 -12.10 15.58 21.88
N LYS A 325 -12.60 15.02 20.78
CA LYS A 325 -11.86 14.80 19.52
C LYS A 325 -11.21 16.05 18.93
N LYS A 326 -11.90 17.19 18.96
CA LYS A 326 -11.39 18.45 18.39
C LYS A 326 -10.10 18.91 19.06
N VAL A 327 -10.08 18.92 20.41
CA VAL A 327 -8.90 19.33 21.17
C VAL A 327 -7.75 18.35 20.96
N TYR A 328 -8.06 17.06 20.81
CA TYR A 328 -7.07 16.03 20.51
C TYR A 328 -6.44 16.21 19.12
N GLN A 329 -7.24 16.49 18.10
CA GLN A 329 -6.76 16.80 16.75
C GLN A 329 -5.84 18.02 16.75
N GLU A 330 -6.25 19.12 17.40
CA GLU A 330 -5.42 20.31 17.57
C GLU A 330 -4.09 20.00 18.29
N THR A 331 -4.09 19.03 19.21
CA THR A 331 -2.86 18.58 19.90
C THR A 331 -1.91 17.84 18.96
N ILE A 332 -2.43 17.00 18.05
CA ILE A 332 -1.62 16.34 17.02
C ILE A 332 -1.00 17.40 16.10
N ASP A 333 -1.80 18.36 15.63
CA ASP A 333 -1.33 19.44 14.76
C ASP A 333 -0.24 20.27 15.44
N GLN A 334 -0.43 20.62 16.71
CA GLN A 334 0.55 21.36 17.51
C GLN A 334 1.87 20.60 17.65
N LEU A 335 1.81 19.32 18.04
CA LEU A 335 2.99 18.47 18.23
C LEU A 335 3.79 18.30 16.92
N LEU A 336 3.09 18.07 15.81
CA LEU A 336 3.72 17.92 14.49
C LEU A 336 4.23 19.26 13.95
N GLY A 337 3.58 20.38 14.26
CA GLY A 337 4.02 21.72 13.87
C GLY A 337 5.31 22.17 14.57
N TYR A 338 5.59 21.67 15.78
CA TYR A 338 6.81 22.00 16.54
C TYR A 338 7.93 20.99 16.38
N SER A 339 7.62 19.80 15.84
CA SER A 339 8.63 18.81 15.52
C SER A 339 9.57 19.42 14.48
N SER A 340 10.84 19.60 14.84
CA SER A 340 11.83 20.02 13.86
C SER A 340 11.99 18.94 12.80
N TRP A 341 12.55 19.27 11.64
CA TRP A 341 12.75 18.29 10.56
C TRP A 341 13.57 17.04 11.00
N ARG A 342 14.32 17.15 12.10
CA ARG A 342 15.14 16.07 12.71
C ARG A 342 14.39 15.23 13.74
N ASP A 343 13.25 15.70 14.25
CA ASP A 343 12.53 15.01 15.30
C ASP A 343 11.64 13.94 14.67
N THR A 344 11.84 12.67 15.06
CA THR A 344 11.10 11.53 14.49
C THR A 344 10.30 10.75 15.52
N LYS A 345 10.38 11.13 16.80
CA LYS A 345 9.82 10.37 17.92
C LYS A 345 9.12 11.29 18.90
N THR A 346 7.81 11.12 18.98
CA THR A 346 6.93 12.01 19.73
C THR A 346 5.93 11.21 20.57
N ALA A 347 5.33 11.86 21.55
CA ALA A 347 4.25 11.27 22.32
C ALA A 347 3.21 12.31 22.76
N ILE A 348 1.98 11.85 22.92
CA ILE A 348 0.91 12.63 23.57
C ILE A 348 0.46 11.87 24.80
N LEU A 349 0.51 12.53 25.95
CA LEU A 349 0.02 12.03 27.21
C LEU A 349 -1.37 12.63 27.47
N ILE A 350 -2.40 11.81 27.27
CA ILE A 350 -3.79 12.18 27.49
C ILE A 350 -4.21 11.81 28.90
N PHE A 351 -4.58 12.82 29.68
CA PHE A 351 -5.16 12.66 31.00
C PHE A 351 -6.68 12.59 30.89
N ASN A 352 -7.27 11.46 31.25
CA ASN A 352 -8.70 11.26 31.19
C ASN A 352 -9.30 11.31 32.61
N LYS A 353 -10.19 12.28 32.89
CA LYS A 353 -11.01 12.30 34.11
C LYS A 353 -12.42 11.70 33.92
N ASN A 354 -12.72 11.22 32.71
CA ASN A 354 -14.03 10.65 32.37
C ASN A 354 -14.11 9.19 32.82
N LYS A 355 -15.27 8.77 33.34
CA LYS A 355 -15.51 7.41 33.85
C LYS A 355 -15.44 6.29 32.79
N ASN A 356 -15.39 6.62 31.50
CA ASN A 356 -15.35 5.64 30.41
C ASN A 356 -14.10 5.81 29.52
N THR A 357 -12.96 5.30 30.01
CA THR A 357 -11.67 5.32 29.32
C THR A 357 -11.68 4.52 28.02
N SER A 358 -12.44 3.43 27.93
CA SER A 358 -12.56 2.63 26.69
C SER A 358 -13.14 3.45 25.54
N LYS A 359 -14.20 4.24 25.79
CA LYS A 359 -14.77 5.14 24.78
C LYS A 359 -13.76 6.20 24.34
N VAL A 360 -12.97 6.73 25.27
CA VAL A 360 -11.92 7.70 24.94
C VAL A 360 -10.86 7.09 24.03
N LEU A 361 -10.42 5.86 24.31
CA LEU A 361 -9.48 5.12 23.46
C LEU A 361 -10.04 4.90 22.04
N GLU A 362 -11.29 4.48 21.90
CA GLU A 362 -11.94 4.32 20.59
C GLU A 362 -12.00 5.64 19.82
N GLU A 363 -12.34 6.75 20.49
CA GLU A 363 -12.39 8.07 19.89
C GLU A 363 -11.00 8.57 19.47
N ILE A 364 -9.97 8.34 20.29
CA ILE A 364 -8.57 8.64 19.95
C ILE A 364 -8.13 7.85 18.72
N LYS A 365 -8.44 6.54 18.69
CA LYS A 365 -8.08 5.69 17.55
C LYS A 365 -8.70 6.18 16.27
N ALA A 366 -10.02 6.36 16.26
CA ALA A 366 -10.74 6.83 15.09
C ALA A 366 -10.22 8.21 14.63
N THR A 367 -9.99 9.14 15.55
CA THR A 367 -9.50 10.49 15.21
C THR A 367 -8.09 10.45 14.62
N SER A 368 -7.21 9.62 15.17
CA SER A 368 -5.82 9.48 14.69
C SER A 368 -5.77 8.84 13.30
N GLU A 369 -6.54 7.78 13.06
CA GLU A 369 -6.57 7.06 11.77
C GLU A 369 -7.22 7.90 10.65
N THR A 370 -8.02 8.91 10.98
CA THR A 370 -8.60 9.87 10.02
C THR A 370 -7.80 11.16 9.88
N HIS A 371 -6.70 11.32 10.62
CA HIS A 371 -5.91 12.55 10.61
C HIS A 371 -5.23 12.75 9.26
N GLU A 372 -5.10 13.99 8.78
CA GLU A 372 -4.49 14.30 7.47
C GLU A 372 -3.06 13.73 7.36
N PHE A 373 -2.31 13.81 8.45
CA PHE A 373 -0.91 13.36 8.52
C PHE A 373 -0.73 11.88 8.85
N TYR A 374 -1.80 11.10 9.00
CA TYR A 374 -1.71 9.68 9.34
C TYR A 374 -1.21 8.84 8.17
N LYS A 375 -0.32 7.88 8.47
CA LYS A 375 0.11 6.86 7.51
C LYS A 375 -0.35 5.46 7.90
N ARG A 376 0.01 5.01 9.12
CA ARG A 376 -0.29 3.65 9.59
C ARG A 376 -0.30 3.52 11.10
N THR A 377 -1.01 2.52 11.59
CA THR A 377 -0.99 2.08 13.00
C THR A 377 0.09 1.03 13.21
N LEU A 378 0.90 1.19 14.25
CA LEU A 378 1.89 0.22 14.70
C LEU A 378 1.36 -0.60 15.87
N ASN A 379 1.91 -1.81 16.06
CA ASN A 379 1.57 -2.62 17.22
C ASN A 379 2.08 -1.95 18.51
N TRP A 380 1.21 -1.87 19.51
CA TRP A 380 1.53 -1.33 20.84
C TRP A 380 1.12 -2.33 21.92
N LYS A 381 2.03 -2.61 22.85
CA LYS A 381 1.89 -3.72 23.80
C LYS A 381 0.95 -3.44 24.97
N HIS A 382 0.58 -2.18 25.21
CA HIS A 382 -0.21 -1.77 26.37
C HIS A 382 -1.62 -1.37 25.94
N GLN A 383 -2.61 -1.68 26.78
CA GLN A 383 -4.02 -1.35 26.52
C GLN A 383 -4.34 0.14 26.69
N SER A 384 -3.45 0.90 27.33
CA SER A 384 -3.59 2.31 27.68
C SER A 384 -3.12 3.26 26.57
N GLY A 385 -3.20 2.86 25.30
CA GLY A 385 -2.75 3.75 24.22
C GLY A 385 -2.61 3.10 22.85
N TYR A 386 -2.07 3.87 21.93
CA TYR A 386 -1.82 3.47 20.55
C TYR A 386 -0.51 4.07 20.04
N ARG A 387 0.05 3.46 19.00
CA ARG A 387 1.24 3.97 18.32
C ARG A 387 0.96 4.09 16.82
N TYR A 388 1.34 5.22 16.26
CA TYR A 388 1.10 5.56 14.86
C TYR A 388 2.39 6.01 14.19
N VAL A 389 2.41 5.88 12.87
CA VAL A 389 3.31 6.62 12.00
C VAL A 389 2.53 7.75 11.36
N MET A 390 3.01 8.97 11.59
CA MET A 390 2.53 10.19 10.95
C MET A 390 3.59 10.67 9.96
N HIS A 391 3.22 11.51 9.00
CA HIS A 391 4.20 12.23 8.19
C HIS A 391 4.35 13.69 8.61
N HIS A 392 5.49 14.29 8.32
CA HIS A 392 5.73 15.70 8.62
C HIS A 392 4.83 16.58 7.74
N PRO A 393 4.24 17.68 8.25
CA PRO A 393 3.38 18.57 7.45
C PRO A 393 4.07 19.15 6.21
N ALA A 394 5.38 19.39 6.30
CA ALA A 394 6.18 19.94 5.19
C ALA A 394 6.77 18.89 4.22
N ASP A 395 6.80 17.60 4.59
CA ASP A 395 7.34 16.53 3.73
C ASP A 395 6.67 15.18 4.06
N ALA A 396 5.79 14.72 3.16
CA ALA A 396 5.05 13.48 3.33
C ALA A 396 5.94 12.22 3.40
N ASN A 397 7.19 12.28 2.93
CA ASN A 397 8.12 11.15 3.03
C ASN A 397 8.80 11.05 4.39
N ARG A 398 8.77 12.14 5.16
CA ARG A 398 9.40 12.19 6.47
C ARG A 398 8.42 11.61 7.49
N GLU A 399 8.68 10.38 7.91
CA GLU A 399 7.87 9.69 8.89
C GLU A 399 8.28 10.02 10.33
N LEU A 400 7.30 10.14 11.21
CA LEU A 400 7.46 10.31 12.65
C LEU A 400 6.64 9.25 13.38
N ILE A 401 7.16 8.75 14.49
CA ILE A 401 6.43 7.90 15.43
C ILE A 401 5.70 8.80 16.42
N LEU A 402 4.39 8.61 16.51
CA LEU A 402 3.53 9.21 17.52
C LEU A 402 3.00 8.11 18.45
N THR A 403 3.39 8.14 19.72
CA THR A 403 2.80 7.27 20.75
C THR A 403 1.80 8.04 21.60
N VAL A 404 0.56 7.62 21.61
CA VAL A 404 -0.53 8.27 22.36
C VAL A 404 -0.85 7.40 23.56
N LEU A 405 -0.64 7.94 24.76
CA LEU A 405 -0.86 7.24 26.03
C LEU A 405 -2.02 7.89 26.77
N VAL A 406 -2.95 7.08 27.25
CA VAL A 406 -4.13 7.52 27.98
C VAL A 406 -4.02 7.08 29.43
N PHE A 407 -4.09 8.04 30.34
CA PHE A 407 -4.01 7.83 31.78
C PHE A 407 -5.36 8.15 32.41
N ASP A 408 -5.96 7.18 33.08
CA ASP A 408 -7.19 7.41 33.83
C ASP A 408 -6.86 8.09 35.17
N ILE A 409 -7.45 9.27 35.38
CA ILE A 409 -7.28 10.07 36.60
C ILE A 409 -8.63 10.10 37.32
N PRO A 410 -8.72 9.47 38.50
CA PRO A 410 -9.97 9.40 39.24
C PRO A 410 -10.50 10.80 39.57
N ALA A 411 -11.78 11.03 39.26
CA ALA A 411 -12.44 12.28 39.59
C ALA A 411 -12.78 12.33 41.09
N VAL A 412 -12.62 13.50 41.73
CA VAL A 412 -13.13 13.73 43.09
C VAL A 412 -14.66 13.64 43.04
N GLU A 413 -15.26 12.70 43.78
CA GLU A 413 -16.71 12.67 43.95
C GLU A 413 -17.16 13.98 44.62
N LYS A 414 -18.01 14.75 43.92
CA LYS A 414 -18.66 15.90 44.54
C LYS A 414 -19.58 15.37 45.64
N THR A 415 -19.23 15.61 46.90
CA THR A 415 -20.10 15.34 48.05
C THR A 415 -21.45 16.04 47.79
N PRO A 416 -22.60 15.34 47.94
CA PRO A 416 -23.90 15.98 47.78
C PRO A 416 -23.99 17.18 48.73
N LYS A 417 -24.43 18.34 48.22
CA LYS A 417 -24.76 19.49 49.06
C LYS A 417 -25.77 19.01 50.10
N ALA A 418 -25.42 19.08 51.38
CA ALA A 418 -26.35 18.84 52.47
C ALA A 418 -27.60 19.71 52.25
N GLU A 419 -28.75 19.06 52.15
CA GLU A 419 -30.05 19.72 52.13
C GLU A 419 -30.15 20.58 53.40
N LYS A 420 -30.35 21.89 53.21
CA LYS A 420 -30.76 22.76 54.30
C LYS A 420 -32.17 22.32 54.71
N THR A 421 -32.27 21.64 55.85
CA THR A 421 -33.51 21.44 56.57
C THR A 421 -34.12 22.82 56.88
N ALA A 422 -35.32 23.06 56.37
CA ALA A 422 -36.20 24.15 56.77
C ALA A 422 -36.97 23.77 58.04
#